data_AF-A0AAP8T2T5-F1
#
_entry.id   AF-A0AAP8T2T5-F1
#
_cell.length_a   1.000
_cell.length_b   1.000
_cell.length_c   1.000
_cell.angle_alpha   90.00
_cell.angle_beta   90.00
_cell.angle_gamma   90.00
#
_symmetry.space_group_name_H-M   'P 1'
#
loop_
_entity.id
_entity.type
_entity.pdbx_description
1 polymer ?
#
loop_
_entity_poly.entity_id
_entity_poly.type
_entity_poly.pdbx_seq_one_letter_code
_entity_poly.pdbx_strand_id
1 'polypeptide(L)'
;ADLLVGVLDAGERPAELKDIPSVGRYGQLDIERLLSLKPDLLLLWPGSVGPAQREQLKRLNIPTYVAEPHNLEQLTVQIEAIATQLGRAERGVALAKKLRQRLDSLRQRYRRDEPLRVFYQVWDRPLYTVGGRQIISDALQVCGASNV
;
A
#
# COMPACT_ATOMS: atom_id res chain seq x y z
N ALA A 1 -15.81 -0.90 -5.63
CA ALA A 1 -15.68 -1.10 -4.18
C ALA A 1 -16.70 -2.14 -3.69
N ASP A 2 -17.01 -3.15 -4.51
CA ASP A 2 -18.09 -4.12 -4.27
C ASP A 2 -17.84 -5.06 -3.08
N LEU A 3 -16.57 -5.31 -2.73
CA LEU A 3 -16.19 -6.13 -1.56
C LEU A 3 -15.77 -5.30 -0.34
N LEU A 4 -15.57 -4.00 -0.48
CA LEU A 4 -15.03 -3.18 0.60
C LEU A 4 -16.15 -2.73 1.54
N VAL A 5 -16.16 -3.22 2.77
CA VAL A 5 -17.20 -2.91 3.76
C VAL A 5 -16.83 -1.77 4.72
N GLY A 6 -15.55 -1.43 4.82
CA GLY A 6 -15.05 -0.37 5.68
C GLY A 6 -13.64 0.08 5.31
N VAL A 7 -13.29 1.31 5.69
CA VAL A 7 -11.97 1.91 5.44
C VAL A 7 -11.45 2.66 6.67
N LEU A 8 -10.15 2.60 6.92
CA LEU A 8 -9.49 3.40 7.95
C LEU A 8 -9.09 4.76 7.34
N ASP A 9 -9.51 5.85 7.97
CA ASP A 9 -9.26 7.19 7.45
C ASP A 9 -7.81 7.65 7.65
N ALA A 10 -7.19 8.06 6.57
CA ALA A 10 -5.81 8.58 6.56
C ALA A 10 -5.64 9.78 5.61
N GLY A 11 -6.72 10.54 5.34
CA GLY A 11 -6.71 11.70 4.45
C GLY A 11 -7.94 11.75 3.55
N GLU A 12 -7.80 12.46 2.42
CA GLU A 12 -8.84 12.56 1.40
C GLU A 12 -9.09 11.20 0.73
N ARG A 13 -10.36 10.87 0.53
CA ARG A 13 -10.77 9.61 -0.11
C ARG A 13 -11.00 9.81 -1.61
N PRO A 14 -10.63 8.83 -2.45
CA PRO A 14 -11.11 8.77 -3.82
C PRO A 14 -12.65 8.83 -3.88
N ALA A 15 -13.20 9.42 -4.93
CA ALA A 15 -14.64 9.59 -5.09
C ALA A 15 -15.41 8.25 -5.03
N GLU A 16 -14.77 7.17 -5.48
CA GLU A 16 -15.31 5.81 -5.49
C GLU A 16 -15.42 5.19 -4.09
N LEU A 17 -14.77 5.77 -3.08
CA LEU A 17 -14.75 5.31 -1.68
C LEU A 17 -15.49 6.25 -0.73
N LYS A 18 -16.10 7.32 -1.24
CA LYS A 18 -16.73 8.37 -0.41
C LYS A 18 -17.81 7.81 0.52
N ASP A 19 -18.58 6.84 0.05
CA ASP A 19 -19.75 6.28 0.76
C ASP A 19 -19.39 5.06 1.64
N ILE A 20 -18.13 4.63 1.63
CA ILE A 20 -17.69 3.47 2.42
C ILE A 20 -17.62 3.86 3.91
N PRO A 21 -18.17 3.06 4.84
CA PRO A 21 -18.07 3.35 6.26
C PRO A 21 -16.63 3.53 6.75
N SER A 22 -16.40 4.55 7.58
CA SER A 22 -15.16 4.64 8.36
C SER A 22 -15.13 3.58 9.46
N VAL A 23 -13.97 2.98 9.69
CA VAL A 23 -13.67 2.14 10.87
C VAL A 23 -12.70 2.83 11.83
N GLY A 24 -12.55 4.14 11.73
CA GLY A 24 -11.63 4.93 12.55
C GLY A 24 -10.62 5.69 11.70
N ARG A 25 -9.52 6.11 12.33
CA ARG A 25 -8.47 6.92 11.72
C ARG A 25 -7.09 6.30 11.91
N TYR A 26 -6.10 6.75 11.15
CA TYR A 26 -4.72 6.30 11.30
C TYR A 26 -4.26 6.36 12.77
N GLY A 27 -3.78 5.22 13.29
CA GLY A 27 -3.36 5.06 14.69
C GLY A 27 -4.48 4.76 15.69
N GLN A 28 -5.76 4.88 15.31
CA GLN A 28 -6.91 4.63 16.18
C GLN A 28 -8.05 3.93 15.42
N LEU A 29 -8.15 2.62 15.62
CA LEU A 29 -9.22 1.78 15.07
C LEU A 29 -10.44 1.77 16.00
N ASP A 30 -11.65 1.84 15.44
CA ASP A 30 -12.89 1.52 16.14
C ASP A 30 -13.24 0.05 15.94
N ILE A 31 -12.94 -0.77 16.95
CA ILE A 31 -13.13 -2.24 16.88
C ILE A 31 -14.61 -2.61 16.86
N GLU A 32 -15.47 -1.89 17.60
CA GLU A 32 -16.90 -2.17 17.62
C GLU A 32 -17.51 -1.92 16.24
N ARG A 33 -17.14 -0.78 15.63
CA ARG A 33 -17.55 -0.45 14.28
C ARG A 33 -17.02 -1.46 13.27
N LEU A 34 -15.74 -1.84 13.36
CA LEU A 34 -15.16 -2.87 12.50
C LEU A 34 -15.94 -4.18 12.57
N LEU A 35 -16.22 -4.68 13.77
CA LEU A 35 -16.94 -5.94 13.98
C LEU A 35 -18.39 -5.87 13.50
N SER A 36 -19.05 -4.72 13.64
CA SER A 36 -20.41 -4.52 13.14
C SER A 36 -20.55 -4.70 11.62
N LEU A 37 -19.45 -4.48 10.88
CA LEU A 37 -19.39 -4.64 9.42
C LEU A 37 -19.12 -6.07 8.98
N LYS A 38 -18.84 -6.99 9.93
CA LYS A 38 -18.59 -8.42 9.68
C LYS A 38 -17.55 -8.68 8.57
N PRO A 39 -16.34 -8.10 8.65
CA PRO A 39 -15.31 -8.34 7.64
C PRO A 39 -14.85 -9.80 7.70
N ASP A 40 -14.58 -10.36 6.53
CA ASP A 40 -13.98 -11.69 6.33
C ASP A 40 -12.47 -11.62 6.02
N LEU A 41 -11.97 -10.43 5.68
CA LEU A 41 -10.55 -10.16 5.45
C LEU A 41 -10.19 -8.75 5.94
N LEU A 42 -9.07 -8.63 6.66
CA LEU A 42 -8.47 -7.36 7.05
C LEU A 42 -7.23 -7.10 6.21
N LEU A 43 -7.17 -5.93 5.56
CA LEU A 43 -5.98 -5.44 4.86
C LEU A 43 -5.34 -4.32 5.69
N LEU A 44 -4.12 -4.54 6.18
CA LEU A 44 -3.43 -3.60 7.06
C LEU A 44 -2.13 -3.11 6.45
N TRP A 45 -1.87 -1.82 6.59
CA TRP A 45 -0.51 -1.27 6.45
C TRP A 45 0.22 -1.36 7.81
N PRO A 46 1.52 -1.69 7.86
CA PRO A 46 2.28 -1.68 9.10
C PRO A 46 2.21 -0.32 9.82
N GLY A 47 1.76 -0.35 11.07
CA GLY A 47 1.61 0.87 11.88
C GLY A 47 0.30 1.63 11.68
N SER A 48 -0.56 1.22 10.75
CA SER A 48 -1.91 1.80 10.59
C SER A 48 -2.78 1.65 11.85
N VAL A 49 -2.55 0.58 12.61
CA VAL A 49 -3.23 0.25 13.87
C VAL A 49 -2.19 0.10 14.97
N GLY A 50 -2.49 0.65 16.16
CA GLY A 50 -1.58 0.59 17.31
C GLY A 50 -1.31 -0.85 17.79
N PRO A 51 -0.14 -1.13 18.43
CA PRO A 51 0.24 -2.48 18.85
C PRO A 51 -0.84 -3.20 19.67
N ALA A 52 -1.44 -2.55 20.66
CA ALA A 52 -2.47 -3.15 21.51
C ALA A 52 -3.73 -3.57 20.71
N GLN A 53 -4.16 -2.73 19.77
CA GLN A 53 -5.31 -3.01 18.91
C GLN A 53 -4.99 -4.12 17.90
N ARG A 54 -3.76 -4.21 17.40
CA ARG A 54 -3.34 -5.35 16.54
C ARG A 54 -3.39 -6.68 17.29
N GLU A 55 -2.99 -6.71 18.56
CA GLU A 55 -3.14 -7.91 19.40
C GLU A 55 -4.59 -8.24 19.72
N GLN A 56 -5.49 -7.24 19.76
CA GLN A 56 -6.93 -7.49 19.79
C GLN A 56 -7.42 -8.11 18.48
N LEU A 57 -7.02 -7.56 17.32
CA LEU A 57 -7.42 -8.09 16.00
C LEU A 57 -6.99 -9.55 15.79
N LYS A 58 -5.77 -9.92 16.21
CA LYS A 58 -5.30 -11.31 16.14
C LYS A 58 -6.20 -12.29 16.89
N ARG A 59 -6.82 -11.85 18.00
CA ARG A 59 -7.74 -12.67 18.80
C ARG A 59 -9.12 -12.84 18.18
N LEU A 60 -9.47 -12.03 17.17
CA LEU A 60 -10.76 -12.11 16.48
C LEU A 60 -10.82 -13.23 15.45
N ASN A 61 -9.68 -13.88 15.13
CA ASN A 61 -9.58 -14.94 14.11
C ASN A 61 -10.09 -14.53 12.72
N ILE A 62 -10.05 -13.23 12.40
CA ILE A 62 -10.34 -12.73 11.05
C ILE A 62 -9.05 -12.80 10.23
N PRO A 63 -9.06 -13.44 9.05
CA PRO A 63 -7.94 -13.42 8.13
C PRO A 63 -7.39 -12.00 7.97
N THR A 64 -6.08 -11.85 8.15
CA THR A 64 -5.41 -10.54 8.11
C THR A 64 -4.21 -10.61 7.19
N TYR A 65 -4.17 -9.73 6.20
CA TYR A 65 -3.05 -9.54 5.30
C TYR A 65 -2.36 -8.20 5.58
N VAL A 66 -1.07 -8.23 5.87
CA VAL A 66 -0.26 -7.02 6.06
C VAL A 66 0.48 -6.71 4.76
N ALA A 67 0.16 -5.57 4.16
CA ALA A 67 0.72 -5.12 2.89
C ALA A 67 1.82 -4.05 3.14
N GLU A 68 3.09 -4.41 2.91
CA GLU A 68 4.23 -3.51 3.03
C GLU A 68 5.23 -3.74 1.89
N PRO A 69 4.98 -3.20 0.69
CA PRO A 69 5.91 -3.38 -0.42
C PRO A 69 7.07 -2.38 -0.27
N HIS A 70 8.30 -2.89 -0.21
CA HIS A 70 9.51 -2.07 -0.16
C HIS A 70 10.09 -1.74 -1.56
N ASN A 71 9.50 -2.30 -2.62
CA ASN A 71 9.80 -1.98 -4.01
C ASN A 71 8.60 -2.29 -4.91
N LEU A 72 8.66 -1.86 -6.17
CA LEU A 72 7.56 -1.97 -7.13
C LEU A 72 7.32 -3.42 -7.59
N GLU A 73 8.32 -4.29 -7.54
CA GLU A 73 8.10 -5.73 -7.81
C GLU A 73 7.30 -6.38 -6.68
N GLN A 74 7.67 -6.12 -5.42
CA GLN A 74 6.90 -6.58 -4.26
C GLN A 74 5.46 -6.06 -4.30
N LEU A 75 5.24 -4.81 -4.75
CA LEU A 75 3.90 -4.29 -4.95
C LEU A 75 3.09 -5.17 -5.94
N THR A 76 3.68 -5.62 -7.05
CA THR A 76 3.00 -6.50 -8.01
C THR A 76 2.66 -7.86 -7.40
N VAL A 77 3.57 -8.43 -6.60
CA VAL A 77 3.34 -9.68 -5.87
C VAL A 77 2.21 -9.53 -4.84
N GLN A 78 2.17 -8.41 -4.11
CA GLN A 78 1.10 -8.15 -3.14
C GLN A 78 -0.26 -7.94 -3.82
N ILE A 79 -0.30 -7.32 -5.00
CA ILE A 79 -1.53 -7.22 -5.81
C ILE A 79 -2.08 -8.62 -6.12
N GLU A 80 -1.23 -9.54 -6.59
CA GLU A 80 -1.62 -10.92 -6.90
C GLU A 80 -2.10 -11.67 -5.64
N ALA A 81 -1.39 -11.52 -4.52
CA ALA A 81 -1.74 -12.15 -3.25
C ALA A 81 -3.08 -11.65 -2.67
N ILE A 82 -3.32 -10.34 -2.70
CA ILE A 82 -4.59 -9.74 -2.26
C ILE A 82 -5.71 -10.21 -3.19
N ALA A 83 -5.52 -10.15 -4.50
CA ALA A 83 -6.54 -10.59 -5.46
C ALA A 83 -6.91 -12.07 -5.28
N THR A 84 -5.96 -12.92 -4.91
CA THR A 84 -6.20 -14.33 -4.61
C THR A 84 -7.11 -14.50 -3.40
N GLN A 85 -6.84 -13.76 -2.31
CA GLN A 85 -7.70 -13.78 -1.11
C GLN A 85 -9.10 -13.22 -1.37
N LEU A 86 -9.24 -12.30 -2.33
CA LEU A 86 -10.52 -11.76 -2.76
C LEU A 86 -11.27 -12.66 -3.75
N GLY A 87 -10.75 -13.85 -4.10
CA GLY A 87 -11.36 -14.74 -5.10
C GLY A 87 -11.29 -14.21 -6.54
N ARG A 88 -10.34 -13.31 -6.83
CA ARG A 88 -10.18 -12.60 -8.11
C ARG A 88 -8.77 -12.74 -8.68
N ALA A 89 -8.16 -13.92 -8.54
CA ALA A 89 -6.77 -14.19 -8.90
C ALA A 89 -6.42 -13.73 -10.34
N GLU A 90 -7.27 -14.03 -11.32
CA GLU A 90 -7.06 -13.62 -12.72
C GLU A 90 -6.96 -12.10 -12.90
N ARG A 91 -7.81 -11.34 -12.19
CA ARG A 91 -7.75 -9.87 -12.21
C ARG A 91 -6.46 -9.35 -11.57
N GLY A 92 -5.99 -10.00 -10.52
CA GLY A 92 -4.71 -9.69 -9.88
C GLY A 92 -3.53 -9.89 -10.83
N VAL A 93 -3.45 -11.07 -11.47
CA VAL A 93 -2.40 -11.39 -12.44
C VAL A 93 -2.42 -10.42 -13.62
N ALA A 94 -3.60 -10.10 -14.15
CA ALA A 94 -3.73 -9.14 -15.26
C ALA A 94 -3.25 -7.73 -14.85
N LEU A 95 -3.62 -7.26 -13.66
CA LEU A 95 -3.21 -5.95 -13.15
C LEU A 95 -1.70 -5.89 -12.89
N ALA A 96 -1.14 -6.91 -12.24
CA ALA A 96 0.28 -7.03 -11.96
C ALA A 96 1.10 -7.08 -13.27
N LYS A 97 0.66 -7.87 -14.25
CA LYS A 97 1.28 -7.90 -15.59
C LYS A 97 1.27 -6.52 -16.26
N LYS A 98 0.13 -5.82 -16.25
CA LYS A 98 0.02 -4.47 -16.81
C LYS A 98 0.96 -3.48 -16.11
N LEU A 99 1.09 -3.58 -14.78
CA LEU A 99 2.01 -2.75 -14.02
C LEU A 99 3.47 -3.05 -14.38
N ARG A 100 3.88 -4.32 -14.40
CA ARG A 100 5.25 -4.72 -14.81
C ARG A 100 5.61 -4.20 -16.19
N GLN A 101 4.72 -4.40 -17.18
CA GLN A 101 4.92 -3.89 -18.54
C GLN A 101 5.08 -2.36 -18.58
N ARG A 102 4.28 -1.63 -17.80
CA ARG A 102 4.41 -0.17 -17.70
C ARG A 102 5.76 0.20 -17.09
N LEU A 103 6.18 -0.45 -16.02
CA LEU A 103 7.47 -0.19 -15.38
C LEU A 103 8.64 -0.44 -16.32
N ASP A 104 8.61 -1.53 -17.09
CA ASP A 104 9.65 -1.83 -18.08
C ASP A 104 9.71 -0.76 -19.18
N SER A 105 8.56 -0.30 -19.65
CA SER A 105 8.50 0.80 -20.62
C SER A 105 9.10 2.11 -20.07
N LEU A 106 8.88 2.40 -18.78
CA LEU A 106 9.41 3.59 -18.13
C LEU A 106 10.92 3.47 -17.93
N ARG A 107 11.41 2.30 -17.50
CA ARG A 107 12.85 2.02 -17.35
C ARG A 107 13.61 2.21 -18.67
N GLN A 108 13.03 1.76 -19.78
CA GLN A 108 13.61 1.97 -21.11
C GLN A 108 13.59 3.45 -21.51
N ARG A 109 12.45 4.12 -21.31
CA ARG A 109 12.26 5.54 -21.68
C ARG A 109 13.16 6.49 -20.90
N TYR A 110 13.38 6.22 -19.61
CA TYR A 110 14.14 7.10 -18.71
C TYR A 110 15.51 6.54 -18.35
N ARG A 111 16.01 5.57 -19.13
CA ARG A 111 17.36 5.05 -18.97
C ARG A 111 18.37 6.19 -19.07
N ARG A 112 19.30 6.20 -18.13
CA ARG A 112 20.48 7.07 -18.14
C ARG A 112 21.72 6.21 -17.96
N ASP A 113 22.80 6.55 -18.66
CA ASP A 113 24.10 5.90 -18.44
C ASP A 113 24.69 6.33 -17.09
N GLU A 114 24.49 7.59 -16.72
CA GLU A 114 24.79 8.12 -15.39
C GLU A 114 23.49 8.50 -14.65
N PRO A 115 23.22 7.89 -13.48
CA PRO A 115 22.00 8.19 -12.72
C PRO A 115 21.90 9.66 -12.29
N LEU A 116 20.70 10.24 -12.41
CA LEU A 116 20.45 11.58 -11.87
C LEU A 116 20.45 11.52 -10.34
N ARG A 117 21.40 12.19 -9.70
CA ARG A 117 21.44 12.30 -8.24
C ARG A 117 20.34 13.24 -7.75
N VAL A 118 19.49 12.75 -6.86
CA VAL A 118 18.36 13.51 -6.29
C VAL A 118 18.34 13.41 -4.78
N PHE A 119 17.77 14.40 -4.11
CA PHE A 119 17.44 14.34 -2.70
C PHE A 119 15.92 14.43 -2.55
N TYR A 120 15.29 13.37 -2.05
CA TYR A 120 13.84 13.33 -1.88
C TYR A 120 13.42 13.85 -0.50
N GLN A 121 13.06 15.12 -0.42
CA GLN A 121 12.58 15.76 0.81
C GLN A 121 11.11 15.40 1.09
N VAL A 122 10.85 14.64 2.16
CA VAL A 122 9.48 14.26 2.59
C VAL A 122 8.88 15.29 3.54
N TRP A 123 9.74 15.97 4.30
CA TRP A 123 9.31 16.93 5.32
C TRP A 123 10.32 18.08 5.43
N ASP A 124 9.83 19.28 5.73
CA ASP A 124 10.65 20.49 5.78
C ASP A 124 11.40 20.65 7.11
N ARG A 125 10.72 20.56 8.26
CA ARG A 125 11.32 20.89 9.57
C ARG A 125 10.98 19.90 10.69
N PRO A 126 11.98 19.19 11.26
CA PRO A 126 13.36 19.09 10.75
C PRO A 126 13.36 18.39 9.37
N LEU A 127 14.43 18.57 8.60
CA LEU A 127 14.49 18.01 7.24
C LEU A 127 14.47 16.47 7.29
N TYR A 128 13.49 15.84 6.62
CA TYR A 128 13.45 14.37 6.47
C TYR A 128 13.54 13.96 5.01
N THR A 129 14.24 12.86 4.77
CA THR A 129 14.32 12.13 3.49
C THR A 129 14.00 10.66 3.70
N VAL A 130 13.87 9.92 2.60
CA VAL A 130 13.80 8.46 2.62
C VAL A 130 15.19 7.84 2.46
N GLY A 131 15.59 7.02 3.42
CA GLY A 131 16.81 6.22 3.33
C GLY A 131 16.55 4.77 2.93
N GLY A 132 17.59 4.08 2.46
CA GLY A 132 17.56 2.65 2.21
C GLY A 132 16.64 2.20 1.06
N ARG A 133 16.29 0.91 1.08
CA ARG A 133 15.36 0.30 0.10
C ARG A 133 13.91 0.62 0.49
N GLN A 134 13.37 1.64 -0.16
CA GLN A 134 11.98 2.07 -0.04
C GLN A 134 11.34 2.13 -1.42
N ILE A 135 10.02 2.01 -1.48
CA ILE A 135 9.29 2.03 -2.75
C ILE A 135 9.48 3.35 -3.52
N ILE A 136 9.70 4.46 -2.80
CA ILE A 136 10.01 5.77 -3.40
C ILE A 136 11.39 5.75 -4.07
N SER A 137 12.41 5.19 -3.42
CA SER A 137 13.74 5.02 -4.00
C SER A 137 13.69 4.13 -5.25
N ASP A 138 12.88 3.07 -5.25
CA ASP A 138 12.69 2.19 -6.40
C ASP A 138 11.97 2.91 -7.56
N ALA A 139 10.98 3.75 -7.25
CA ALA A 139 10.31 4.59 -8.25
C ALA A 139 11.27 5.63 -8.87
N LEU A 140 12.18 6.21 -8.08
CA LEU A 140 13.22 7.10 -8.59
C LEU A 140 14.17 6.35 -9.54
N GLN A 141 14.55 5.12 -9.21
CA GLN A 141 15.39 4.28 -10.07
C GLN A 141 14.72 3.93 -11.40
N VAL A 142 13.41 3.69 -11.41
CA VAL A 142 12.63 3.51 -12.67
C VAL A 142 12.75 4.74 -13.58
N CYS A 143 12.92 5.93 -13.01
CA CYS A 143 13.12 7.19 -13.74
C CYS A 143 14.60 7.52 -14.02
N GLY A 144 15.52 6.57 -13.81
CA GLY A 144 16.96 6.77 -14.00
C GLY A 144 17.62 7.67 -12.94
N ALA A 145 16.97 7.84 -11.78
CA ALA A 145 17.49 8.65 -10.69
C ALA A 145 18.00 7.79 -9.52
N SER A 146 18.96 8.31 -8.77
CA SER A 146 19.47 7.72 -7.54
C SER A 146 19.33 8.72 -6.41
N ASN A 147 18.65 8.33 -5.32
CA ASN A 147 18.63 9.13 -4.11
C ASN A 147 20.05 9.17 -3.50
N VAL A 148 20.46 10.34 -2.99
CA VAL A 148 21.81 10.59 -2.45
C VAL A 148 22.04 10.01 -1.06
#